data_AF-A0A927YS55-F1
#
_entry.id   AF-A0A927YS55-F1
#
_cell.length_a   1.000
_cell.length_b   1.000
_cell.length_c   1.000
_cell.angle_alpha   90.00
_cell.angle_beta   90.00
_cell.angle_gamma   90.00
#
_symmetry.space_group_name_H-M   'P 1'
#
loop_
_entity.id
_entity.type
_entity.pdbx_description
1 polymer ?
#
loop_
_entity_poly.entity_id
_entity_poly.type
_entity_poly.pdbx_seq_one_letter_code
_entity_poly.pdbx_strand_id
1 'polypeptide(L)'
;MSNQHKKPTISFRVSDAERKEIDARILASGMKKQDYFVRSCIYNRICVVGKKETIYPLAQTMNALYIKLLEMQKAFIGADDVASVKADSLPSSEDIKELQTEYTIILTAIIDLLDGAKYLWEGDIHDK
;
A
#
# COMPACT_ATOMS: atom_id res chain seq x y z
N MET A 1 35.00 11.18 2.80
CA MET A 1 34.22 9.92 2.87
C MET A 1 32.75 10.28 2.94
N SER A 2 32.06 10.39 1.79
CA SER A 2 30.67 10.86 1.68
C SER A 2 29.84 9.86 0.85
N ASN A 3 29.85 8.59 1.22
CA ASN A 3 28.99 7.55 0.62
C ASN A 3 27.92 7.11 1.62
N GLN A 4 27.29 8.06 2.31
CA GLN A 4 26.10 7.77 3.11
C GLN A 4 24.91 7.66 2.16
N HIS A 5 24.44 6.44 1.92
CA HIS A 5 23.16 6.22 1.24
C HIS A 5 22.05 6.84 2.10
N LYS A 6 21.33 7.82 1.54
CA LYS A 6 20.27 8.56 2.26
C LYS A 6 19.01 7.74 2.55
N LYS A 7 18.86 6.57 1.92
CA LYS A 7 17.65 5.74 2.02
C LYS A 7 17.96 4.42 2.75
N PRO A 8 17.03 3.92 3.58
CA PRO A 8 17.22 2.66 4.30
C PRO A 8 17.34 1.46 3.35
N THR A 9 18.16 0.49 3.73
CA THR A 9 18.38 -0.74 2.96
C THR A 9 17.40 -1.82 3.40
N ILE A 10 16.76 -2.48 2.43
CA ILE A 10 15.93 -3.67 2.66
C ILE A 10 16.76 -4.90 2.26
N SER A 11 16.85 -5.88 3.15
CA SER A 11 17.59 -7.13 2.91
C SER A 11 16.73 -8.35 3.22
N PHE A 12 16.90 -9.40 2.42
CA PHE A 12 16.16 -10.65 2.54
C PHE A 12 17.14 -11.82 2.67
N ARG A 13 16.75 -12.84 3.42
CA ARG A 13 17.46 -14.13 3.46
C ARG A 13 16.70 -15.09 2.56
N VAL A 14 17.40 -15.67 1.59
CA VAL A 14 16.83 -16.60 0.61
C VAL A 14 17.65 -17.88 0.60
N SER A 15 17.00 -19.01 0.39
CA SER A 15 17.63 -20.30 0.11
C SER A 15 18.30 -20.30 -1.26
N ASP A 16 19.16 -21.28 -1.52
CA ASP A 16 19.84 -21.42 -2.81
C ASP A 16 18.85 -21.67 -3.97
N ALA A 17 17.74 -22.38 -3.70
CA ALA A 17 16.70 -22.63 -4.69
C ALA A 17 15.97 -21.33 -5.07
N GLU A 18 15.50 -20.57 -4.07
CA GLU A 18 14.85 -19.27 -4.28
C GLU A 18 15.80 -18.30 -5.00
N ARG A 19 17.08 -18.30 -4.63
CA ARG A 19 18.09 -17.47 -5.28
C ARG A 19 18.23 -17.79 -6.77
N LYS A 20 18.30 -19.06 -7.14
CA LYS A 20 18.37 -19.48 -8.55
C LYS A 20 17.14 -19.03 -9.33
N GLU A 21 15.96 -19.16 -8.74
CA GLU A 21 14.72 -18.73 -9.38
C GLU A 21 14.68 -17.20 -9.58
N ILE A 22 15.06 -16.43 -8.56
CA ILE A 22 15.15 -14.98 -8.62
C ILE A 22 16.14 -14.54 -9.71
N ASP A 23 17.34 -15.12 -9.75
CA ASP A 23 18.36 -14.76 -10.74
C ASP A 23 17.90 -15.10 -12.17
N ALA A 24 17.19 -16.21 -12.37
CA ALA A 24 16.59 -16.56 -13.66
C ALA A 24 15.51 -15.53 -14.10
N ARG A 25 14.65 -15.10 -13.18
CA ARG A 25 13.62 -14.08 -13.47
C ARG A 25 14.23 -12.70 -13.76
N ILE A 26 15.29 -12.31 -13.03
CA ILE A 26 16.04 -11.07 -13.33
C ILE A 26 16.61 -11.12 -14.74
N LEU A 27 17.27 -12.23 -15.10
CA LEU A 27 17.84 -12.42 -16.43
C LEU A 27 16.76 -12.32 -17.52
N ALA A 28 15.64 -13.02 -17.35
CA ALA A 28 14.52 -12.99 -18.29
C ALA A 28 13.88 -11.59 -18.43
N SER A 29 13.86 -10.79 -17.36
CA SER A 29 13.29 -9.45 -17.38
C SER A 29 14.11 -8.42 -18.18
N GLY A 30 15.39 -8.69 -18.42
CA GLY A 30 16.33 -7.72 -19.02
C GLY A 30 16.61 -6.48 -18.16
N MET A 31 16.14 -6.44 -16.90
CA MET A 31 16.32 -5.31 -16.00
C MET A 31 17.59 -5.44 -15.17
N LYS A 32 18.11 -4.31 -14.66
CA LYS A 32 19.12 -4.34 -13.61
C LYS A 32 18.52 -4.96 -12.34
N LYS A 33 19.32 -5.72 -11.60
CA LYS A 33 18.91 -6.42 -10.37
C LYS A 33 18.18 -5.51 -9.38
N GLN A 34 18.67 -4.28 -9.17
CA GLN A 34 18.03 -3.30 -8.31
C GLN A 34 16.63 -2.90 -8.80
N ASP A 35 16.50 -2.56 -10.08
CA ASP A 35 15.22 -2.13 -10.67
C ASP A 35 14.21 -3.26 -10.68
N TYR A 36 14.67 -4.49 -10.93
CA TYR A 36 13.85 -5.69 -10.85
C TYR A 36 13.28 -5.87 -9.43
N PHE A 37 14.11 -5.77 -8.39
CA PHE A 37 13.63 -5.92 -7.01
C PHE A 37 12.67 -4.81 -6.61
N VAL A 38 12.95 -3.55 -6.96
CA VAL A 38 12.04 -2.43 -6.64
C VAL A 38 10.70 -2.64 -7.33
N ARG A 39 10.68 -2.94 -8.64
CA ARG A 39 9.42 -3.17 -9.38
C ARG A 39 8.68 -4.41 -8.90
N SER A 40 9.40 -5.48 -8.58
CA SER A 40 8.79 -6.69 -8.03
C SER A 40 8.20 -6.43 -6.65
N CYS A 41 8.84 -5.63 -5.78
CA CYS A 41 8.25 -5.31 -4.48
C CYS A 41 7.00 -4.41 -4.60
N ILE A 42 6.94 -3.51 -5.59
CA ILE A 42 5.82 -2.57 -5.75
C ILE A 42 4.63 -3.22 -6.47
N TYR A 43 4.88 -4.01 -7.52
CA TYR A 43 3.84 -4.48 -8.44
C TYR A 43 3.57 -5.98 -8.38
N ASN A 44 4.20 -6.72 -7.45
CA ASN A 44 3.89 -8.14 -7.30
C ASN A 44 2.55 -8.33 -6.59
N ARG A 45 1.84 -9.40 -6.96
CA ARG A 45 0.58 -9.77 -6.32
C ARG A 45 0.82 -10.03 -4.84
N ILE A 46 0.07 -9.33 -3.98
CA ILE A 46 0.09 -9.56 -2.54
C ILE A 46 -0.60 -10.90 -2.25
N CYS A 47 0.11 -11.81 -1.58
CA CYS A 47 -0.48 -13.03 -1.05
C CYS A 47 -0.77 -12.84 0.43
N VAL A 48 -2.06 -12.86 0.80
CA VAL A 48 -2.48 -12.76 2.20
C VAL A 48 -2.58 -14.17 2.78
N VAL A 49 -1.90 -14.41 3.89
CA VAL A 49 -2.05 -15.67 4.64
C VAL A 49 -2.99 -15.39 5.82
N GLY A 50 -4.15 -16.03 5.82
CA GLY A 50 -5.16 -15.90 6.87
C GLY A 50 -4.69 -16.45 8.22
N LYS A 51 -4.00 -15.63 9.02
CA LYS A 51 -3.67 -15.91 10.43
C LYS A 51 -4.39 -14.92 11.34
N LYS A 52 -4.62 -15.30 12.60
CA LYS A 52 -5.25 -14.42 13.60
C LYS A 52 -4.43 -13.12 13.75
N GLU A 53 -3.10 -13.19 13.74
CA GLU A 53 -2.25 -12.00 13.84
C GLU A 53 -2.24 -11.14 12.58
N THR A 54 -2.67 -11.66 11.42
CA THR A 54 -2.62 -10.93 10.13
C THR A 54 -4.00 -10.35 9.77
N ILE A 55 -5.07 -11.06 10.13
CA ILE A 55 -6.46 -10.65 9.86
C ILE A 55 -6.91 -9.54 10.82
N TYR A 56 -6.49 -9.56 12.10
CA TYR A 56 -6.91 -8.56 13.08
C TYR A 56 -6.34 -7.15 12.81
N PRO A 57 -5.03 -6.98 12.51
CA PRO A 57 -4.49 -5.67 12.12
C PRO A 57 -5.10 -5.14 10.83
N LEU A 58 -5.44 -6.04 9.89
CA LEU A 58 -6.18 -5.68 8.69
C LEU A 58 -7.56 -5.12 9.03
N ALA A 59 -8.34 -5.83 9.84
CA ALA A 59 -9.66 -5.37 10.28
C ALA A 59 -9.57 -4.02 11.04
N GLN A 60 -8.54 -3.85 11.89
CA GLN A 60 -8.29 -2.59 12.59
C GLN A 60 -7.96 -1.44 11.63
N THR A 61 -7.13 -1.71 10.62
CA THR A 61 -6.73 -0.72 9.61
C THR A 61 -7.93 -0.31 8.75
N MET A 62 -8.77 -1.28 8.34
CA MET A 62 -10.02 -0.99 7.63
C MET A 62 -10.99 -0.16 8.49
N ASN A 63 -11.13 -0.47 9.78
CA ASN A 63 -11.97 0.31 10.68
C ASN A 63 -11.44 1.75 10.87
N ALA A 64 -10.12 1.91 10.99
CA ALA A 64 -9.49 3.23 11.08
C ALA A 64 -9.70 4.07 9.81
N LEU A 65 -9.60 3.44 8.64
CA LEU A 65 -9.90 4.09 7.35
C LEU A 65 -11.36 4.47 7.23
N TYR A 66 -12.27 3.60 7.66
CA TYR A 66 -13.70 3.89 7.68
C TYR A 66 -14.01 5.14 8.52
N ILE A 67 -13.43 5.25 9.72
CA ILE A 67 -13.59 6.43 10.59
C ILE A 67 -13.07 7.70 9.90
N LYS A 68 -11.87 7.65 9.28
CA LYS A 68 -11.31 8.80 8.56
C LYS A 68 -12.17 9.24 7.38
N LEU A 69 -12.75 8.29 6.63
CA LEU A 69 -13.66 8.59 5.52
C LEU A 69 -14.94 9.26 6.01
N LEU A 70 -15.50 8.81 7.14
CA LEU A 70 -16.64 9.46 7.78
C LEU A 70 -16.33 10.89 8.26
N GLU A 71 -15.15 11.10 8.84
CA GLU A 71 -14.71 12.43 9.27
C GLU A 71 -14.55 13.39 8.09
N MET A 72 -13.92 12.94 7.00
CA MET A 72 -13.83 13.72 5.76
C MET A 72 -15.22 14.02 5.18
N GLN A 73 -16.12 13.04 5.11
CA GLN A 73 -17.49 13.25 4.65
C GLN A 73 -18.21 14.33 5.47
N LYS A 74 -18.06 14.30 6.80
CA LYS A 74 -18.63 15.33 7.70
C LYS A 74 -18.00 16.70 7.49
N ALA A 75 -16.70 16.78 7.24
CA ALA A 75 -16.02 18.05 6.94
C ALA A 75 -16.47 18.64 5.59
N PHE A 76 -16.76 17.80 4.59
CA PHE A 76 -17.26 18.25 3.29
C PHE A 76 -18.75 18.63 3.30
N ILE A 77 -19.59 17.91 4.05
CA ILE A 77 -21.04 18.19 4.14
C ILE A 77 -21.32 19.29 5.19
N GLY A 78 -20.52 19.36 6.25
CA GLY A 78 -20.63 20.38 7.30
C GLY A 78 -20.08 21.76 6.94
N ALA A 79 -19.56 21.92 5.71
CA ALA A 79 -19.06 23.21 5.21
C ALA A 79 -20.17 24.19 4.79
N ASP A 80 -21.46 23.82 4.91
CA ASP A 80 -22.57 24.77 4.75
C ASP A 80 -22.80 25.66 5.98
N ASP A 81 -22.21 25.35 7.13
CA ASP A 81 -22.23 26.19 8.33
C ASP A 81 -20.80 26.47 8.80
N VAL A 82 -20.22 27.60 8.36
CA VAL A 82 -19.38 28.54 9.13
C VAL A 82 -18.58 29.41 8.14
N ALA A 83 -19.12 30.60 7.91
CA ALA A 83 -18.40 31.73 7.38
C ALA A 83 -17.30 32.19 8.36
N SER A 84 -16.15 31.52 8.44
CA SER A 84 -14.91 32.09 9.04
C SER A 84 -13.63 31.25 8.86
N VAL A 85 -13.34 30.65 7.70
CA VAL A 85 -12.01 30.05 7.49
C VAL A 85 -11.00 31.17 7.20
N LYS A 86 -10.12 31.45 8.17
CA LYS A 86 -8.95 32.32 7.99
C LYS A 86 -8.09 31.77 6.84
N ALA A 87 -7.73 32.64 5.90
CA ALA A 87 -6.94 32.31 4.71
C ALA A 87 -5.56 31.70 5.02
N ASP A 88 -5.02 31.91 6.23
CA ASP A 88 -3.70 31.44 6.65
C ASP A 88 -3.63 29.94 7.02
N SER A 89 -4.76 29.22 7.04
CA SER A 89 -4.81 27.77 7.33
C SER A 89 -5.11 26.92 6.11
N LEU A 90 -5.09 27.50 4.91
CA LEU A 90 -5.35 26.75 3.67
C LEU A 90 -4.07 25.99 3.28
N PRO A 91 -4.12 24.66 3.11
CA PRO A 91 -2.97 23.87 2.70
C PRO A 91 -2.47 24.33 1.33
N SER A 92 -1.15 24.35 1.13
CA SER A 92 -0.55 24.74 -0.14
C SER A 92 -0.89 23.72 -1.23
N SER A 93 -0.75 24.12 -2.50
CA SER A 93 -0.97 23.21 -3.62
C SER A 93 -0.01 22.01 -3.61
N GLU A 94 1.19 22.14 -3.03
CA GLU A 94 2.11 21.03 -2.83
C GLU A 94 1.59 20.07 -1.76
N ASP A 95 1.17 20.58 -0.59
CA ASP A 95 0.66 19.76 0.52
C ASP A 95 -0.56 18.93 0.10
N ILE A 96 -1.43 19.51 -0.71
CA ILE A 96 -2.60 18.82 -1.26
C ILE A 96 -2.17 17.69 -2.20
N LYS A 97 -1.13 17.88 -3.03
CA LYS A 97 -0.63 16.86 -3.96
C LYS A 97 0.08 15.72 -3.24
N GLU A 98 0.86 16.03 -2.22
CA GLU A 98 1.51 15.01 -1.38
C GLU A 98 0.46 14.16 -0.65
N LEU A 99 -0.53 14.82 -0.04
CA LEU A 99 -1.64 14.15 0.62
C LEU A 99 -2.44 13.28 -0.38
N GLN A 100 -2.76 13.79 -1.57
CA GLN A 100 -3.40 12.99 -2.63
C GLN A 100 -2.57 11.76 -3.02
N THR A 101 -1.25 11.91 -3.09
CA THR A 101 -0.32 10.83 -3.44
C THR A 101 -0.32 9.76 -2.35
N GLU A 102 -0.19 10.15 -1.08
CA GLU A 102 -0.22 9.25 0.06
C GLU A 102 -1.55 8.48 0.16
N TYR A 103 -2.68 9.19 0.00
CA TYR A 103 -4.00 8.56 -0.03
C TYR A 103 -4.13 7.57 -1.19
N THR A 104 -3.62 7.91 -2.37
CA THR A 104 -3.66 7.02 -3.54
C THR A 104 -2.83 5.75 -3.30
N ILE A 105 -1.65 5.88 -2.69
CA ILE A 105 -0.79 4.73 -2.33
C ILE A 105 -1.51 3.83 -1.31
N ILE A 106 -2.10 4.42 -0.27
CA ILE A 106 -2.83 3.67 0.77
C ILE A 106 -4.06 2.97 0.18
N LEU A 107 -4.85 3.67 -0.63
CA LEU A 107 -6.03 3.09 -1.29
C LEU A 107 -5.66 1.93 -2.20
N THR A 108 -4.59 2.10 -3.01
CA THR A 108 -4.08 1.02 -3.87
C THR A 108 -3.65 -0.18 -3.05
N ALA A 109 -2.89 0.04 -1.96
CA ALA A 109 -2.44 -1.03 -1.07
C ALA A 109 -3.61 -1.78 -0.41
N ILE A 110 -4.70 -1.08 -0.02
CA ILE A 110 -5.91 -1.73 0.53
C ILE A 110 -6.59 -2.57 -0.54
N ILE A 111 -6.72 -2.06 -1.76
CA ILE A 111 -7.34 -2.80 -2.87
C ILE A 111 -6.54 -4.06 -3.19
N ASP A 112 -5.22 -3.94 -3.34
CA ASP A 112 -4.34 -5.08 -3.63
C ASP A 112 -4.40 -6.14 -2.53
N LEU A 113 -4.48 -5.68 -1.28
CA LEU A 113 -4.61 -6.57 -0.12
C LEU A 113 -5.98 -7.27 -0.11
N LEU A 114 -7.08 -6.55 -0.38
CA LEU A 114 -8.41 -7.13 -0.45
C LEU A 114 -8.54 -8.12 -1.62
N ASP A 115 -7.94 -7.82 -2.77
CA ASP A 115 -7.87 -8.75 -3.91
C ASP A 115 -7.04 -10.00 -3.59
N GLY A 116 -5.94 -9.84 -2.85
CA GLY A 116 -5.16 -10.96 -2.32
C GLY A 116 -5.93 -11.82 -1.30
N ALA A 117 -6.84 -11.23 -0.54
CA ALA A 117 -7.66 -11.90 0.47
C ALA A 117 -9.01 -12.44 -0.07
N LYS A 118 -9.30 -12.20 -1.35
CA LYS A 118 -10.57 -12.51 -2.02
C LYS A 118 -11.03 -13.95 -1.86
N TYR A 119 -10.09 -14.88 -1.81
CA TYR A 119 -10.33 -16.31 -1.57
C TYR A 119 -11.00 -16.64 -0.22
N LEU A 120 -11.04 -15.69 0.73
CA LEU A 120 -11.70 -15.88 2.03
C LEU A 120 -13.22 -15.74 1.97
N TRP A 121 -13.76 -15.09 0.94
CA TRP A 121 -15.21 -14.82 0.81
C TRP A 121 -15.77 -15.12 -0.59
N GLU A 122 -14.93 -15.20 -1.62
CA GLU A 122 -15.27 -15.89 -2.85
C GLU A 122 -15.16 -17.39 -2.58
N GLY A 123 -16.24 -17.97 -2.06
CA GLY A 123 -16.30 -19.40 -1.81
C GLY A 123 -15.88 -20.20 -3.05
N ASP A 124 -15.28 -21.38 -2.82
CA ASP A 124 -14.88 -22.31 -3.87
C ASP A 124 -16.03 -22.51 -4.86
N ILE A 125 -15.90 -21.94 -6.06
CA ILE A 125 -16.80 -22.20 -7.20
C ILE A 125 -16.60 -23.66 -7.71
N HIS A 126 -15.76 -24.44 -7.04
CA HIS A 126 -15.41 -25.81 -7.43
C HIS A 126 -16.19 -26.92 -6.73
N ASP A 127 -17.12 -26.63 -5.82
CA ASP A 127 -18.09 -27.62 -5.33
C ASP A 127 -19.45 -27.46 -6.05
N LYS A 128 -19.53 -28.01 -7.26
CA LYS A 128 -20.79 -28.42 -7.91
C LYS A 128 -20.69 -29.85 -8.40
#